data_AF-A0A8K0NQN6-F1
#
_entry.id   AF-A0A8K0NQN6-F1
#
_cell.length_a   1.000
_cell.length_b   1.000
_cell.length_c   1.000
_cell.angle_alpha   90.00
_cell.angle_beta   90.00
_cell.angle_gamma   90.00
#
_symmetry.space_group_name_H-M   'P 1'
#
loop_
_entity.id
_entity.type
_entity.pdbx_description
1 polymer ?
#
loop_
_entity_poly.entity_id
_entity_poly.type
_entity_poly.pdbx_seq_one_letter_code
_entity_poly.pdbx_strand_id
1 'polypeptide(L)'
;MSTTTTTPAANTRTDVPINLVSVNTAPERAKRLIGILIEDVKDRYNIRHAGNSDTIEGVKPLLLSIQPPPGILFCASMWTPDQQAQIQQIARDTIPGIRTAAIPTGLQVDQGPDAVVQFLKGKIDEIMA
;
A
#
# COMPACT_ATOMS: atom_id res chain seq x y z
N MET A 1 40.11 -3.11 37.64
CA MET A 1 38.86 -2.35 37.39
C MET A 1 38.50 -2.57 35.93
N SER A 2 37.59 -3.50 35.65
CA SER A 2 37.25 -3.90 34.28
C SER A 2 36.01 -3.12 33.84
N THR A 3 36.18 -2.16 32.94
CA THR A 3 35.07 -1.46 32.30
C THR A 3 34.65 -2.27 31.07
N THR A 4 33.52 -2.96 31.19
CA THR A 4 32.86 -3.63 30.06
C THR A 4 32.14 -2.57 29.23
N THR A 5 32.64 -2.30 28.03
CA THR A 5 31.93 -1.53 27.01
C THR A 5 30.82 -2.40 26.44
N THR A 6 29.57 -2.10 26.80
CA THR A 6 28.39 -2.69 26.17
C THR A 6 28.16 -2.02 24.82
N THR A 7 28.51 -2.71 23.74
CA THR A 7 28.05 -2.40 22.37
C THR A 7 26.53 -2.54 22.31
N PRO A 8 25.77 -1.55 21.78
CA PRO A 8 24.35 -1.76 21.54
C PRO A 8 24.20 -2.77 20.39
N ALA A 9 23.44 -3.84 20.63
CA ALA A 9 23.07 -4.80 19.60
C ALA A 9 22.35 -4.05 18.47
N ALA A 10 22.91 -4.13 17.27
CA ALA A 10 22.25 -3.68 16.06
C ALA A 10 20.91 -4.42 15.95
N ASN A 11 19.81 -3.70 16.10
CA ASN A 11 18.46 -4.20 15.93
C ASN A 11 18.29 -4.53 14.45
N THR A 12 18.67 -5.74 14.02
CA THR A 12 18.44 -6.23 12.67
C THR A 12 16.96 -6.49 12.48
N ARG A 13 16.17 -5.42 12.26
CA ARG A 13 14.97 -5.55 11.44
C ARG A 13 15.48 -6.11 10.11
N THR A 14 15.04 -7.30 9.76
CA THR A 14 15.14 -7.77 8.37
C THR A 14 14.46 -6.72 7.52
N ASP A 15 15.24 -5.85 6.88
CA ASP A 15 14.78 -4.61 6.22
C ASP A 15 14.13 -4.91 4.86
N VAL A 16 13.28 -5.93 4.83
CA VAL A 16 12.54 -6.33 3.66
C VAL A 16 11.38 -5.35 3.51
N PRO A 17 11.31 -4.60 2.40
CA PRO A 17 10.24 -3.65 2.18
C PRO A 17 8.89 -4.38 2.10
N ILE A 18 7.86 -3.75 2.63
CA ILE A 18 6.48 -4.18 2.45
C ILE A 18 6.04 -3.78 1.05
N ASN A 19 5.73 -4.78 0.23
CA ASN A 19 5.22 -4.56 -1.11
C ASN A 19 3.78 -4.04 -1.05
N LEU A 20 3.57 -2.87 -1.65
CA LEU A 20 2.27 -2.24 -1.85
C LEU A 20 1.92 -2.32 -3.33
N VAL A 21 0.70 -2.76 -3.64
CA VAL A 21 0.14 -2.71 -5.00
C VAL A 21 -1.06 -1.77 -5.07
N SER A 22 -1.34 -1.28 -6.26
CA SER A 22 -2.51 -0.44 -6.51
C SER A 22 -3.42 -1.02 -7.58
N VAL A 23 -4.72 -0.73 -7.48
CA VAL A 23 -5.70 -1.02 -8.52
C VAL A 23 -6.25 0.30 -9.05
N ASN A 24 -5.71 0.75 -10.18
CA ASN A 24 -5.94 2.06 -10.75
C ASN A 24 -5.78 2.03 -12.30
N THR A 25 -6.85 2.32 -13.04
CA THR A 25 -6.90 2.54 -14.50
C THR A 25 -6.01 3.69 -15.00
N ALA A 26 -5.49 4.55 -14.11
CA ALA A 26 -4.51 5.59 -14.41
C ALA A 26 -3.17 5.30 -13.67
N PRO A 27 -2.32 4.40 -14.19
CA PRO A 27 -1.11 3.92 -13.51
C PRO A 27 -0.12 5.03 -13.15
N GLU A 28 0.09 6.02 -14.02
CA GLU A 28 0.98 7.15 -13.75
C GLU A 28 0.50 8.02 -12.58
N ARG A 29 -0.82 8.20 -12.46
CA ARG A 29 -1.42 8.90 -11.32
C ARG A 29 -1.27 8.09 -10.04
N ALA A 30 -1.45 6.78 -10.10
CA ALA A 30 -1.23 5.89 -8.96
C ALA A 30 0.22 5.98 -8.47
N LYS A 31 1.18 5.84 -9.37
CA LYS A 31 2.62 5.92 -9.08
C LYS A 31 2.99 7.25 -8.41
N ARG A 32 2.45 8.37 -8.90
CA ARG A 32 2.69 9.70 -8.32
C ARG A 32 2.14 9.80 -6.88
N LEU A 33 0.87 9.47 -6.68
CA LEU A 33 0.21 9.61 -5.37
C LEU A 33 0.81 8.66 -4.31
N ILE A 34 1.09 7.42 -4.71
CA ILE A 34 1.71 6.42 -3.85
C ILE A 34 3.17 6.79 -3.56
N GLY A 35 3.90 7.34 -4.54
CA GLY A 35 5.26 7.83 -4.32
C GLY A 35 5.32 8.92 -3.25
N ILE A 36 4.40 9.90 -3.30
CA ILE A 36 4.29 10.94 -2.26
C ILE A 36 4.00 10.31 -0.89
N LEU A 37 3.04 9.38 -0.84
CA LEU A 37 2.71 8.70 0.41
C LEU A 37 3.91 7.94 1.00
N ILE A 38 4.61 7.15 0.18
CA ILE A 38 5.76 6.35 0.62
C ILE A 38 6.84 7.27 1.18
N GLU A 39 7.15 8.36 0.47
CA GLU A 39 8.13 9.35 0.92
C GLU A 39 7.74 9.97 2.26
N ASP A 40 6.46 10.31 2.44
CA ASP A 40 5.96 10.93 3.66
C ASP A 40 5.95 9.99 4.88
N VAL A 41 5.99 8.66 4.69
CA VAL A 41 5.95 7.68 5.78
C VAL A 41 7.22 6.85 5.93
N LYS A 42 8.26 7.14 5.14
CA LYS A 42 9.51 6.35 5.09
C LYS A 42 10.24 6.24 6.43
N ASP A 43 10.09 7.23 7.31
CA ASP A 43 10.71 7.22 8.64
C ASP A 43 10.03 6.21 9.59
N ARG A 44 8.80 5.76 9.26
CA ARG A 44 8.00 4.83 10.06
C ARG A 44 7.89 3.45 9.41
N TYR A 45 7.75 3.41 8.10
CA TYR A 45 7.50 2.19 7.34
C TYR A 45 8.43 2.07 6.13
N ASN A 46 9.02 0.88 5.96
CA ASN A 46 9.74 0.52 4.74
C ASN A 46 8.74 -0.06 3.72
N ILE A 47 8.22 0.78 2.82
CA ILE A 47 7.20 0.42 1.83
C ILE A 47 7.74 0.67 0.42
N ARG A 48 7.41 -0.22 -0.51
CA ARG A 48 7.69 -0.05 -1.95
C ARG A 48 6.42 -0.24 -2.76
N HIS A 49 6.21 0.62 -3.76
CA HIS A 49 5.20 0.37 -4.79
C HIS A 49 5.71 -0.73 -5.75
N ALA A 50 5.10 -1.91 -5.65
CA ALA A 50 5.54 -3.11 -6.35
C ALA A 50 4.82 -3.32 -7.68
N GLY A 51 3.64 -2.72 -7.88
CA GLY A 51 2.91 -2.80 -9.14
C GLY A 51 1.53 -2.15 -9.10
N ASN A 52 0.93 -2.06 -10.29
CA ASN A 52 -0.42 -1.55 -10.49
C ASN A 52 -1.21 -2.49 -11.41
N SER A 53 -2.47 -2.75 -11.09
CA SER A 53 -3.42 -3.33 -12.03
C SER A 53 -4.41 -2.25 -12.46
N ASP A 54 -4.68 -2.15 -13.74
CA ASP A 54 -5.66 -1.23 -14.33
C ASP A 54 -7.03 -1.87 -14.54
N THR A 55 -7.18 -3.16 -14.22
CA THR A 55 -8.41 -3.96 -14.39
C THR A 55 -8.69 -4.78 -13.12
N ILE A 56 -9.93 -5.24 -12.95
CA ILE A 56 -10.28 -6.10 -11.80
C ILE A 56 -9.72 -7.51 -12.01
N GLU A 57 -9.77 -7.98 -13.26
CA GLU A 57 -9.30 -9.29 -13.69
C GLU A 57 -7.78 -9.42 -13.52
N GLY A 58 -7.05 -8.31 -13.68
CA GLY A 58 -5.60 -8.25 -13.49
C GLY A 58 -5.14 -8.28 -12.04
N VAL A 59 -6.03 -8.14 -11.05
CA VAL A 59 -5.66 -8.08 -9.62
C VAL A 59 -5.01 -9.38 -9.17
N LYS A 60 -5.66 -10.53 -9.39
CA LYS A 60 -5.12 -11.83 -8.94
C LYS A 60 -3.78 -12.17 -9.63
N PRO A 61 -3.63 -12.06 -10.96
CA PRO A 61 -2.33 -12.25 -11.61
C PRO A 61 -1.24 -11.33 -11.06
N LEU A 62 -1.55 -10.04 -10.83
CA LEU A 62 -0.59 -9.11 -10.26
C LEU A 62 -0.11 -9.57 -8.87
N LEU A 63 -1.04 -9.89 -7.98
CA LEU A 63 -0.73 -10.34 -6.62
C LEU A 63 0.15 -11.59 -6.59
N LEU A 64 -0.09 -12.54 -7.49
CA LEU A 64 0.70 -13.77 -7.59
C LEU A 64 2.07 -13.57 -8.25
N SER A 65 2.24 -12.51 -9.04
CA SER A 65 3.49 -12.23 -9.76
C SER A 65 4.58 -11.56 -8.92
N ILE A 66 4.20 -10.95 -7.80
CA ILE A 66 5.09 -10.14 -6.98
C ILE A 66 5.66 -10.97 -5.82
N GLN A 67 6.99 -10.94 -5.67
CA GLN A 67 7.68 -11.58 -4.56
C GLN A 67 8.63 -10.59 -3.86
N PRO A 68 8.66 -10.56 -2.51
CA PRO A 68 7.75 -11.26 -1.58
C PRO A 68 6.28 -10.82 -1.79
N PRO A 69 5.28 -11.62 -1.34
CA PRO A 69 3.88 -11.30 -1.60
C PRO A 69 3.50 -9.89 -1.12
N PRO A 70 2.67 -9.14 -1.85
CA PRO A 70 2.17 -7.85 -1.39
C PRO A 70 1.50 -7.94 -0.03
N GLY A 71 1.91 -7.05 0.88
CA GLY A 71 1.26 -6.90 2.19
C GLY A 71 0.12 -5.89 2.18
N ILE A 72 0.06 -5.02 1.17
CA ILE A 72 -0.89 -3.92 1.08
C ILE A 72 -1.45 -3.80 -0.34
N LEU A 73 -2.76 -3.62 -0.47
CA LEU A 73 -3.44 -3.25 -1.71
C LEU A 73 -4.27 -1.97 -1.52
N PHE A 74 -4.06 -0.99 -2.40
CA PHE A 74 -4.88 0.22 -2.47
C PHE A 74 -5.77 0.24 -3.71
N CYS A 75 -7.06 0.48 -3.49
CA CYS A 75 -8.06 0.60 -4.54
C CYS A 75 -8.41 2.08 -4.77
N ALA A 76 -8.34 2.53 -6.03
CA ALA A 76 -8.55 3.92 -6.39
C ALA A 76 -10.04 4.36 -6.33
N SER A 77 -10.26 5.69 -6.28
CA SER A 77 -11.56 6.34 -6.10
C SER A 77 -12.46 6.36 -7.33
N MET A 78 -12.04 5.86 -8.49
CA MET A 78 -12.89 5.79 -9.69
C MET A 78 -13.63 4.46 -9.81
N TRP A 79 -13.27 3.47 -9.01
CA TRP A 79 -14.02 2.23 -8.89
C TRP A 79 -15.28 2.49 -8.06
N THR A 80 -16.40 1.88 -8.46
CA THR A 80 -17.65 1.93 -7.68
C THR A 80 -17.48 1.13 -6.38
N PRO A 81 -18.32 1.35 -5.35
CA PRO A 81 -18.26 0.59 -4.11
C PRO A 81 -18.29 -0.93 -4.32
N ASP A 82 -19.12 -1.43 -5.25
CA ASP A 82 -19.21 -2.87 -5.57
C ASP A 82 -17.92 -3.39 -6.20
N GLN A 83 -17.33 -2.63 -7.13
CA GLN A 83 -16.03 -2.97 -7.72
C GLN A 83 -14.91 -2.94 -6.67
N GLN A 84 -14.92 -1.97 -5.77
CA GLN A 84 -13.97 -1.88 -4.66
C GLN A 84 -14.11 -3.09 -3.72
N ALA A 85 -15.33 -3.52 -3.42
CA ALA A 85 -15.59 -4.71 -2.62
C ALA A 85 -15.07 -5.97 -3.33
N GLN A 86 -15.34 -6.13 -4.62
CA GLN A 86 -14.85 -7.23 -5.44
C GLN A 86 -13.30 -7.28 -5.47
N ILE A 87 -12.64 -6.15 -5.71
CA ILE A 87 -11.17 -6.05 -5.73
C ILE A 87 -10.58 -6.48 -4.38
N GLN A 88 -11.15 -5.99 -3.28
CA GLN A 88 -10.68 -6.35 -1.93
C GLN A 88 -10.92 -7.83 -1.61
N GLN A 89 -12.04 -8.39 -2.06
CA GLN A 89 -12.33 -9.81 -1.90
C GLN A 89 -11.31 -10.67 -2.65
N ILE A 90 -11.04 -10.36 -3.93
CA ILE A 90 -10.00 -11.02 -4.72
C ILE A 90 -8.65 -10.98 -4.00
N ALA A 91 -8.30 -9.82 -3.41
CA ALA A 91 -7.05 -9.67 -2.68
C ALA A 91 -6.95 -10.62 -1.48
N ARG A 92 -7.97 -10.61 -0.61
CA ARG A 92 -8.02 -11.45 0.61
C ARG A 92 -8.04 -12.94 0.30
N ASP A 93 -8.73 -13.32 -0.78
CA ASP A 93 -8.79 -14.72 -1.23
C ASP A 93 -7.45 -15.19 -1.86
N THR A 94 -6.68 -14.25 -2.43
CA THR A 94 -5.40 -14.57 -3.09
C THR A 94 -4.24 -14.60 -2.10
N ILE A 95 -4.19 -13.65 -1.16
CA ILE A 95 -3.11 -13.52 -0.17
C ILE A 95 -3.72 -13.42 1.24
N PRO A 96 -3.63 -14.49 2.05
CA PRO A 96 -4.05 -14.44 3.44
C PRO A 96 -3.34 -13.33 4.21
N GLY A 97 -4.11 -12.48 4.89
CA GLY A 97 -3.57 -11.38 5.70
C GLY A 97 -3.16 -10.13 4.92
N ILE A 98 -3.39 -10.05 3.60
CA ILE A 98 -3.20 -8.79 2.87
C ILE A 98 -4.12 -7.72 3.42
N ARG A 99 -3.56 -6.53 3.64
CA ARG A 99 -4.30 -5.37 4.12
C ARG A 99 -4.78 -4.55 2.94
N THR A 100 -6.01 -4.06 3.01
CA THR A 100 -6.64 -3.36 1.89
C THR A 100 -7.19 -2.01 2.31
N ALA A 101 -7.01 -0.99 1.48
CA ALA A 101 -7.72 0.29 1.64
C ALA A 101 -8.37 0.70 0.32
N ALA A 102 -9.60 1.19 0.39
CA ALA A 102 -10.31 1.76 -0.74
C ALA A 102 -10.44 3.27 -0.54
N ILE A 103 -10.02 4.04 -1.54
CA ILE A 103 -10.18 5.49 -1.54
C ILE A 103 -11.67 5.79 -1.83
N PRO A 104 -12.35 6.63 -1.03
CA PRO A 104 -13.76 6.94 -1.22
C PRO A 104 -14.04 7.35 -2.67
N THR A 105 -15.09 6.77 -3.27
CA THR A 105 -15.46 7.07 -4.65
C THR A 105 -15.69 8.57 -4.82
N GLY A 106 -15.15 9.16 -5.89
CA GLY A 106 -15.29 10.60 -6.17
C GLY A 106 -14.33 11.53 -5.43
N LEU A 107 -13.62 11.07 -4.37
CA LEU A 107 -12.82 11.94 -3.48
C LEU A 107 -11.88 12.90 -4.22
N GLN A 108 -11.15 12.42 -5.24
CA GLN A 108 -10.24 13.30 -5.97
C GLN A 108 -10.97 14.36 -6.81
N VAL A 109 -12.14 14.03 -7.35
CA VAL A 109 -12.93 14.99 -8.13
C VAL A 109 -13.46 16.08 -7.20
N ASP A 110 -13.93 15.68 -6.02
CA ASP A 110 -14.58 16.58 -5.08
C ASP A 110 -13.59 17.45 -4.29
N GLN A 111 -12.42 16.90 -3.94
CA GLN A 111 -11.49 17.50 -2.98
C GLN A 111 -10.03 17.58 -3.48
N GLY A 112 -9.77 17.12 -4.71
CA GLY A 112 -8.45 17.17 -5.32
C GLY A 112 -7.48 16.04 -4.90
N PRO A 113 -6.29 16.01 -5.50
CA PRO A 113 -5.30 14.95 -5.29
C PRO A 113 -4.71 14.94 -3.88
N ASP A 114 -4.59 16.10 -3.22
CA ASP A 114 -4.02 16.20 -1.87
C ASP A 114 -4.90 15.52 -0.83
N ALA A 115 -6.23 15.62 -0.98
CA ALA A 115 -7.20 14.92 -0.13
C ALA A 115 -7.03 13.39 -0.21
N VAL A 116 -6.69 12.86 -1.40
CA VAL A 116 -6.38 11.43 -1.56
C VAL A 116 -5.14 11.05 -0.77
N VAL A 117 -4.07 11.85 -0.84
CA VAL A 117 -2.84 11.59 -0.08
C VAL A 117 -3.11 11.61 1.43
N GLN A 118 -3.83 12.61 1.93
CA GLN A 118 -4.18 12.71 3.35
C GLN A 118 -5.04 11.53 3.82
N PHE A 119 -6.02 11.13 3.01
CA PHE A 119 -6.82 9.93 3.29
C PHE A 119 -5.93 8.68 3.38
N LEU A 120 -5.02 8.49 2.42
CA LEU A 120 -4.12 7.34 2.40
C LEU A 120 -3.13 7.36 3.57
N LYS A 121 -2.70 8.54 4.06
CA LYS A 121 -1.87 8.67 5.27
C LYS A 121 -2.59 8.21 6.53
N GLY A 122 -3.83 8.66 6.73
CA GLY A 122 -4.64 8.18 7.85
C GLY A 122 -4.85 6.66 7.78
N LYS A 123 -5.12 6.15 6.57
CA LYS A 123 -5.35 4.72 6.37
C LYS A 123 -4.10 3.86 6.47
N ILE A 124 -2.93 4.32 6.01
CA ILE A 124 -1.70 3.52 6.14
C ILE A 124 -1.38 3.31 7.62
N ASP A 125 -1.58 4.33 8.46
CA ASP A 125 -1.34 4.21 9.91
C ASP A 125 -2.29 3.22 10.57
N GLU A 126 -3.58 3.28 10.21
CA GLU A 126 -4.60 2.35 10.72
C GLU A 126 -4.32 0.90 10.35
N ILE A 127 -3.92 0.63 9.11
CA ILE A 127 -3.67 -0.74 8.66
C ILE A 127 -2.29 -1.26 9.12
N MET A 128 -1.34 -0.37 9.39
CA MET A 128 0.02 -0.76 9.80
C MET A 128 0.20 -0.86 11.31
N ALA A 129 -0.76 -0.38 12.11
CA ALA A 129 -0.81 -0.53 13.56
C ALA A 129 -1.11 -1.98 13.98
#